data_AF-A0A0L0WC92-F1
#
_entry.id   AF-A0A0L0WC92-F1
#
_cell.length_a   1.000
_cell.length_b   1.000
_cell.length_c   1.000
_cell.angle_alpha   90.00
_cell.angle_beta   90.00
_cell.angle_gamma   90.00
#
_symmetry.space_group_name_H-M   'P 1'
#
loop_
_entity.id
_entity.type
_entity.pdbx_description
1 polymer ?
#
loop_
_entity_poly.entity_id
_entity_poly.type
_entity_poly.pdbx_seq_one_letter_code
_entity_poly.pdbx_strand_id
1 'polypeptide(L)'
;MKILNSIRIKNVDFKNRIVMAPMVHFELSPCKDGGIEVYSHAHIDYLKKLVEACHSNRTKFFAQIAYPSIGYHNGDSIDQLTEDDMEEIKNEFVRAAKLCKQAGCDGIELHGAHSFFLNMVTSPLSNKRGDKYGGDINGRLLLVKKIVEEVKVFADDDFIISYRMGWNDDLELDIQTAQALERIGIELLHISSGIPVDRKLEIPSDFIFNEVVYTGIQIKKHV
;
A
#
# COMPACT_ATOMS: atom_id res chain seq x y z
N MET A 1 2.86 28.52 0.91
CA MET A 1 2.94 27.21 0.21
C MET A 1 3.68 26.23 1.12
N LYS A 2 3.01 25.19 1.66
CA LYS A 2 3.56 24.28 2.69
C LYS A 2 4.37 23.08 2.14
N ILE A 3 4.56 22.99 0.82
CA ILE A 3 5.15 21.80 0.17
C ILE A 3 6.61 21.56 0.55
N LEU A 4 7.38 22.63 0.79
CA LEU A 4 8.79 22.56 1.20
C LEU A 4 8.97 22.48 2.72
N ASN A 5 7.88 22.54 3.50
CA ASN A 5 7.97 22.40 4.94
C ASN A 5 8.21 20.94 5.29
N SER A 6 9.05 20.72 6.30
CA SER A 6 9.24 19.39 6.87
C SER A 6 7.94 18.83 7.45
N ILE A 7 7.91 17.51 7.55
CA ILE A 7 6.89 16.75 8.25
C ILE A 7 7.58 15.59 8.96
N ARG A 8 7.15 15.32 10.18
CA ARG A 8 7.58 14.16 10.97
C ARG A 8 6.43 13.18 11.06
N ILE A 9 6.71 11.90 10.83
CA ILE A 9 5.79 10.79 11.07
C ILE A 9 6.57 9.80 11.94
N LYS A 10 6.06 9.48 13.13
CA LYS A 10 6.84 8.80 14.18
C LYS A 10 8.20 9.49 14.43
N ASN A 11 9.32 8.77 14.40
CA ASN A 11 10.66 9.32 14.48
C ASN A 11 11.29 9.61 13.10
N VAL A 12 10.55 9.43 12.01
CA VAL A 12 11.03 9.67 10.65
C VAL A 12 10.77 11.12 10.23
N ASP A 13 11.85 11.87 10.05
CA ASP A 13 11.82 13.24 9.54
C ASP A 13 11.90 13.28 8.00
N PHE A 14 10.86 13.83 7.38
CA PHE A 14 10.86 14.18 5.95
C PHE A 14 11.14 15.68 5.82
N LYS A 15 12.11 16.02 4.96
CA LYS A 15 12.53 17.42 4.75
C LYS A 15 11.48 18.29 4.08
N ASN A 16 10.62 17.68 3.29
CA ASN A 16 9.56 18.32 2.53
C ASN A 16 8.45 17.29 2.27
N ARG A 17 7.42 17.69 1.52
CA ARG A 17 6.26 16.87 1.19
C ARG A 17 6.29 16.36 -0.25
N ILE A 18 7.49 16.24 -0.84
CA ILE A 18 7.71 15.74 -2.19
C ILE A 18 8.15 14.28 -2.07
N VAL A 19 7.43 13.39 -2.75
CA VAL A 19 7.67 11.94 -2.75
C VAL A 19 7.78 11.49 -4.21
N MET A 20 8.76 10.64 -4.50
CA MET A 20 8.82 9.91 -5.76
C MET A 20 7.92 8.69 -5.65
N ALA A 21 6.85 8.64 -6.42
CA ALA A 21 5.95 7.49 -6.42
C ALA A 21 6.66 6.24 -6.98
N PRO A 22 6.28 5.03 -6.53
CA PRO A 22 6.82 3.80 -7.08
C PRO A 22 6.45 3.68 -8.57
N MET A 23 7.46 3.46 -9.40
CA MET A 23 7.35 3.22 -10.84
C MET A 23 8.08 1.92 -11.16
N VAL A 24 7.37 0.97 -11.76
CA VAL A 24 7.95 -0.31 -12.17
C VAL A 24 8.91 -0.07 -13.34
N HIS A 25 10.14 -0.58 -13.25
CA HIS A 25 11.15 -0.45 -14.28
C HIS A 25 11.39 -1.81 -14.95
N PHE A 26 10.56 -2.11 -15.96
CA PHE A 26 10.57 -3.40 -16.66
C PHE A 26 11.90 -3.76 -17.33
N GLU A 27 12.73 -2.77 -17.69
CA GLU A 27 14.03 -3.01 -18.35
C GLU A 27 15.17 -3.39 -17.38
N LEU A 28 14.96 -3.22 -16.07
CA LEU A 28 16.00 -3.43 -15.05
C LEU A 28 15.73 -4.63 -14.15
N SER A 29 14.58 -5.28 -14.30
CA SER A 29 14.20 -6.44 -13.49
C SER A 29 14.41 -7.75 -14.26
N PRO A 30 15.02 -8.77 -13.64
CA PRO A 30 15.04 -10.13 -14.20
C PRO A 30 13.65 -10.81 -14.20
N CYS A 31 12.64 -10.18 -13.61
CA CYS A 31 11.28 -10.71 -13.48
C CYS A 31 10.41 -10.26 -14.64
N LYS A 32 9.57 -11.17 -15.15
CA LYS A 32 8.65 -10.89 -16.26
C LYS A 32 7.63 -9.78 -15.94
N ASP A 33 7.41 -9.51 -14.66
CA ASP A 33 6.47 -8.49 -14.17
C ASP A 33 7.16 -7.14 -13.85
N GLY A 34 8.47 -7.00 -14.11
CA GLY A 34 9.21 -5.74 -13.97
C GLY A 34 9.52 -5.28 -12.54
N GLY A 35 9.00 -5.96 -11.51
CA GLY A 35 9.21 -5.64 -10.10
C GLY A 35 10.57 -6.11 -9.56
N ILE A 36 11.06 -5.50 -8.49
CA ILE A 36 12.17 -6.06 -7.70
C ILE A 36 11.57 -7.09 -6.73
N GLU A 37 11.92 -8.36 -6.89
CA GLU A 37 11.49 -9.41 -5.97
C GLU A 37 12.09 -9.20 -4.57
N VAL A 38 11.31 -9.41 -3.51
CA VAL A 38 11.78 -9.31 -2.11
C VAL A 38 11.30 -10.52 -1.29
N TYR A 39 11.54 -11.74 -1.78
CA TYR A 39 11.21 -12.98 -1.05
C TYR A 39 12.44 -13.69 -0.45
N SER A 40 13.67 -13.29 -0.79
CA SER A 40 14.89 -13.97 -0.36
C SER A 40 15.93 -13.03 0.24
N HIS A 41 16.81 -13.58 1.09
CA HIS A 41 17.93 -12.84 1.65
C HIS A 41 18.92 -12.36 0.57
N ALA A 42 18.94 -13.01 -0.60
CA ALA A 42 19.78 -12.58 -1.72
C ALA A 42 19.40 -11.18 -2.24
N HIS A 43 18.17 -10.72 -1.98
CA HIS A 43 17.70 -9.40 -2.39
C HIS A 43 18.10 -8.28 -1.41
N ILE A 44 18.51 -8.63 -0.18
CA ILE A 44 18.88 -7.64 0.85
C ILE A 44 20.05 -6.78 0.36
N ASP A 45 21.09 -7.39 -0.22
CA ASP A 45 22.30 -6.66 -0.62
C ASP A 45 22.02 -5.62 -1.72
N TYR A 46 21.14 -5.94 -2.66
CA TYR A 46 20.73 -5.00 -3.70
C TYR A 46 19.87 -3.87 -3.12
N LEU A 47 18.91 -4.21 -2.27
CA LEU A 47 18.03 -3.24 -1.62
C LEU A 47 18.85 -2.29 -0.73
N LYS A 48 19.84 -2.81 0.00
CA LYS A 48 20.75 -2.04 0.84
C LYS A 48 21.52 -1.00 0.04
N LYS A 49 22.00 -1.32 -1.16
CA LYS A 49 22.68 -0.35 -2.04
C LYS A 49 21.75 0.80 -2.44
N LEU A 50 20.47 0.52 -2.72
CA LEU A 50 19.47 1.55 -3.04
C LEU A 50 19.20 2.44 -1.82
N VAL A 51 19.01 1.82 -0.65
CA VAL A 51 18.82 2.52 0.62
C VAL A 51 20.02 3.43 0.92
N GLU A 52 21.25 2.92 0.85
CA GLU A 52 22.47 3.68 1.08
C GLU A 52 22.61 4.87 0.12
N ALA A 53 22.27 4.69 -1.16
CA ALA A 53 22.29 5.77 -2.14
C ALA A 53 21.27 6.87 -1.79
N CYS A 54 20.06 6.51 -1.37
CA CYS A 54 19.04 7.46 -0.92
C CYS A 54 19.46 8.18 0.37
N HIS A 55 19.93 7.44 1.38
CA HIS A 55 20.35 7.99 2.67
C HIS A 55 21.57 8.91 2.54
N SER A 56 22.53 8.59 1.67
CA SER A 56 23.67 9.47 1.35
C SER A 56 23.24 10.81 0.78
N ASN A 57 22.09 10.85 0.10
CA ASN A 57 21.46 12.06 -0.41
C ASN A 57 20.38 12.63 0.54
N ARG A 58 20.30 12.08 1.77
CA ARG A 58 19.36 12.47 2.83
C ARG A 58 17.89 12.36 2.39
N THR A 59 17.58 11.32 1.64
CA THR A 59 16.25 10.94 1.15
C THR A 59 15.81 9.66 1.84
N LYS A 60 14.56 9.63 2.30
CA LYS A 60 13.95 8.44 2.90
C LYS A 60 13.57 7.43 1.83
N PHE A 61 13.73 6.15 2.11
CA PHE A 61 13.46 5.07 1.17
C PHE A 61 12.39 4.12 1.70
N PHE A 62 11.32 4.00 0.92
CA PHE A 62 10.20 3.10 1.20
C PHE A 62 10.13 2.07 0.07
N ALA A 63 9.99 0.81 0.44
CA ALA A 63 9.73 -0.25 -0.53
C ALA A 63 8.22 -0.47 -0.64
N GLN A 64 7.64 -0.30 -1.82
CA GLN A 64 6.28 -0.78 -2.07
C GLN A 64 6.31 -2.29 -2.26
N ILE A 65 5.53 -3.02 -1.46
CA ILE A 65 5.40 -4.47 -1.53
C ILE A 65 4.02 -4.85 -2.05
N ALA A 66 4.00 -5.79 -2.99
CA ALA A 66 2.82 -6.26 -3.70
C ALA A 66 2.87 -7.78 -3.87
N TYR A 67 1.71 -8.38 -4.12
CA TYR A 67 1.58 -9.79 -4.49
C TYR A 67 1.02 -9.85 -5.92
N PRO A 68 1.90 -9.93 -6.95
CA PRO A 68 1.50 -9.73 -8.35
C PRO A 68 0.83 -10.98 -8.97
N SER A 69 0.95 -12.15 -8.35
CA SER A 69 0.48 -13.42 -8.90
C SER A 69 -1.04 -13.53 -9.01
N ILE A 70 -1.79 -12.67 -8.30
CA ILE A 70 -3.25 -12.60 -8.33
C ILE A 70 -3.67 -11.15 -8.55
N GLY A 71 -4.46 -10.90 -9.59
CA GLY A 71 -4.93 -9.56 -9.95
C GLY A 71 -6.27 -9.55 -10.64
N TYR A 72 -7.12 -8.58 -10.28
CA TYR A 72 -8.45 -8.41 -10.87
C TYR A 72 -8.39 -8.09 -12.36
N HIS A 73 -7.30 -7.44 -12.81
CA HIS A 73 -7.03 -7.18 -14.22
C HIS A 73 -6.77 -8.45 -15.04
N ASN A 74 -6.39 -9.56 -14.41
CA ASN A 74 -6.23 -10.86 -15.05
C ASN A 74 -7.54 -11.67 -15.08
N GLY A 75 -8.61 -11.16 -14.46
CA GLY A 75 -9.85 -11.91 -14.25
C GLY A 75 -9.78 -12.90 -13.08
N ASP A 76 -8.76 -12.81 -12.23
CA ASP A 76 -8.64 -13.65 -11.05
C ASP A 76 -9.73 -13.35 -10.02
N SER A 77 -10.04 -14.33 -9.18
CA SER A 77 -10.94 -14.17 -8.04
C SER A 77 -10.29 -14.65 -6.76
N ILE A 78 -10.35 -13.80 -5.73
CA ILE A 78 -9.92 -14.19 -4.38
C ILE A 78 -10.97 -15.04 -3.66
N ASP A 79 -12.19 -15.20 -4.19
CA ASP A 79 -13.27 -15.92 -3.48
C ASP A 79 -13.00 -17.42 -3.35
N GLN A 80 -12.12 -17.96 -4.20
CA GLN A 80 -11.75 -19.38 -4.19
C GLN A 80 -10.53 -19.70 -3.29
N LEU A 81 -9.83 -18.67 -2.78
CA LEU A 81 -8.70 -18.89 -1.88
C LEU A 81 -9.20 -19.47 -0.56
N THR A 82 -8.49 -20.46 -0.02
CA THR A 82 -8.76 -21.00 1.31
C THR A 82 -8.28 -20.04 2.39
N GLU A 83 -8.67 -20.27 3.65
CA GLU A 83 -8.11 -19.49 4.76
C GLU A 83 -6.59 -19.71 4.91
N ASP A 84 -6.10 -20.90 4.54
CA ASP A 84 -4.68 -21.24 4.56
C ASP A 84 -3.90 -20.48 3.49
N ASP A 85 -4.45 -20.37 2.27
CA ASP A 85 -3.86 -19.54 1.20
C ASP A 85 -3.74 -18.07 1.64
N MET A 86 -4.78 -17.54 2.29
CA MET A 86 -4.78 -16.17 2.83
C MET A 86 -3.71 -16.00 3.91
N GLU A 87 -3.50 -17.01 4.76
CA GLU A 87 -2.48 -16.99 5.80
C GLU A 87 -1.06 -17.10 5.23
N GLU A 88 -0.86 -17.91 4.19
CA GLU A 88 0.40 -18.01 3.46
C GLU A 88 0.78 -16.68 2.81
N ILE A 89 -0.14 -16.05 2.07
CA ILE A 89 0.08 -14.75 1.44
C ILE A 89 0.38 -13.68 2.50
N LYS A 90 -0.34 -13.69 3.62
CA LYS A 90 -0.04 -12.79 4.77
C LYS A 90 1.41 -12.97 5.23
N ASN A 91 1.88 -14.21 5.40
CA ASN A 91 3.25 -14.51 5.82
C ASN A 91 4.29 -14.01 4.80
N GLU A 92 3.98 -14.03 3.50
CA GLU A 92 4.85 -13.47 2.47
C GLU A 92 4.99 -11.94 2.58
N PHE A 93 3.88 -11.21 2.79
CA PHE A 93 3.94 -9.76 3.04
C PHE A 93 4.78 -9.43 4.29
N VAL A 94 4.58 -10.16 5.38
CA VAL A 94 5.32 -9.98 6.64
C VAL A 94 6.81 -10.27 6.43
N ARG A 95 7.14 -11.34 5.70
CA ARG A 95 8.51 -11.70 5.34
C ARG A 95 9.17 -10.60 4.49
N ALA A 96 8.48 -10.10 3.46
CA ALA A 96 8.98 -9.03 2.61
C ALA A 96 9.25 -7.75 3.43
N ALA A 97 8.34 -7.39 4.34
CA ALA A 97 8.52 -6.25 5.24
C ALA A 97 9.74 -6.39 6.16
N LYS A 98 9.96 -7.61 6.69
CA LYS A 98 11.14 -7.92 7.52
C LYS A 98 12.44 -7.77 6.74
N LEU A 99 12.47 -8.25 5.49
CA LEU A 99 13.63 -8.10 4.60
C LEU A 99 13.90 -6.62 4.27
N CYS A 100 12.86 -5.83 4.01
CA CYS A 100 12.99 -4.39 3.78
C CYS A 100 13.59 -3.68 5.00
N LYS A 101 13.11 -3.99 6.20
CA LYS A 101 13.69 -3.45 7.44
C LYS A 101 15.16 -3.85 7.60
N GLN A 102 15.50 -5.12 7.37
CA GLN A 102 16.88 -5.61 7.44
C GLN A 102 17.82 -4.92 6.43
N ALA A 103 17.30 -4.54 5.26
CA ALA A 103 18.04 -3.78 4.26
C ALA A 103 18.21 -2.28 4.61
N GLY A 104 17.55 -1.80 5.67
CA GLY A 104 17.62 -0.42 6.14
C GLY A 104 16.57 0.52 5.57
N CYS A 105 15.50 0.01 4.93
CA CYS A 105 14.39 0.86 4.50
C CYS A 105 13.77 1.61 5.69
N ASP A 106 13.35 2.86 5.47
CA ASP A 106 12.65 3.68 6.47
C ASP A 106 11.16 3.27 6.63
N GLY A 107 10.69 2.38 5.78
CA GLY A 107 9.33 1.87 5.82
C GLY A 107 8.97 1.02 4.62
N ILE A 108 7.72 0.56 4.61
CA ILE A 108 7.09 -0.14 3.50
C ILE A 108 5.78 0.53 3.09
N GLU A 109 5.40 0.33 1.84
CA GLU A 109 4.05 0.65 1.34
C GLU A 109 3.34 -0.63 0.91
N LEU A 110 2.24 -0.98 1.60
CA LEU A 110 1.38 -2.08 1.18
C LEU A 110 0.58 -1.67 -0.06
N HIS A 111 0.72 -2.42 -1.16
CA HIS A 111 0.05 -2.08 -2.42
C HIS A 111 -1.41 -2.56 -2.47
N GLY A 112 -2.33 -1.74 -1.96
CA GLY A 112 -3.78 -1.96 -1.98
C GLY A 112 -4.52 -1.18 -3.05
N ALA A 113 -3.92 -1.01 -4.23
CA ALA A 113 -4.46 -0.21 -5.33
C ALA A 113 -4.36 -0.96 -6.67
N HIS A 114 -4.87 -0.35 -7.74
CA HIS A 114 -4.65 -0.78 -9.13
C HIS A 114 -5.01 -2.23 -9.42
N SER A 115 -6.09 -2.73 -8.81
CA SER A 115 -6.59 -4.08 -9.09
C SER A 115 -5.63 -5.21 -8.68
N PHE A 116 -4.58 -4.92 -7.89
CA PHE A 116 -3.71 -5.95 -7.31
C PHE A 116 -4.36 -6.63 -6.11
N PHE A 117 -3.75 -7.74 -5.67
CA PHE A 117 -4.26 -8.61 -4.61
C PHE A 117 -4.85 -7.88 -3.38
N LEU A 118 -4.12 -6.98 -2.72
CA LEU A 118 -4.69 -6.30 -1.54
C LEU A 118 -5.87 -5.41 -1.91
N ASN A 119 -5.87 -4.77 -3.09
CA ASN A 119 -7.04 -4.01 -3.54
C ASN A 119 -8.24 -4.93 -3.76
N MET A 120 -8.01 -6.14 -4.27
CA MET A 120 -9.06 -7.15 -4.43
C MET A 120 -9.67 -7.57 -3.09
N VAL A 121 -8.82 -7.79 -2.08
CA VAL A 121 -9.25 -8.18 -0.74
C VAL A 121 -10.06 -7.05 -0.09
N THR A 122 -9.64 -5.79 -0.24
CA THR A 122 -10.32 -4.67 0.44
C THR A 122 -11.58 -4.18 -0.26
N SER A 123 -11.67 -4.33 -1.59
CA SER A 123 -12.80 -3.82 -2.37
C SER A 123 -14.04 -4.72 -2.24
N PRO A 124 -15.23 -4.16 -1.93
CA PRO A 124 -16.47 -4.94 -1.92
C PRO A 124 -16.91 -5.39 -3.32
N LEU A 125 -16.34 -4.84 -4.40
CA LEU A 125 -16.70 -5.22 -5.76
C LEU A 125 -16.05 -6.55 -6.17
N SER A 126 -14.82 -6.81 -5.71
CA SER A 126 -14.07 -8.03 -6.00
C SER A 126 -14.14 -9.08 -4.88
N ASN A 127 -14.27 -8.67 -3.62
CA ASN A 127 -14.35 -9.60 -2.49
C ASN A 127 -15.82 -9.93 -2.18
N LYS A 128 -16.26 -11.13 -2.57
CA LYS A 128 -17.60 -11.66 -2.28
C LYS A 128 -17.55 -12.83 -1.29
N ARG A 129 -16.43 -12.98 -0.57
CA ARG A 129 -16.25 -14.05 0.41
C ARG A 129 -17.32 -13.99 1.50
N GLY A 130 -17.81 -15.17 1.88
CA GLY A 130 -18.75 -15.35 3.00
C GLY A 130 -18.08 -15.72 4.32
N ASP A 131 -16.75 -15.77 4.37
CA ASP A 131 -15.96 -16.07 5.56
C ASP A 131 -15.47 -14.79 6.26
N LYS A 132 -14.56 -14.95 7.23
CA LYS A 132 -14.01 -13.84 8.02
C LYS A 132 -13.22 -12.79 7.22
N TYR A 133 -12.82 -13.10 5.99
CA TYR A 133 -12.06 -12.19 5.12
C TYR A 133 -12.96 -11.41 4.15
N GLY A 134 -14.27 -11.59 4.20
CA GLY A 134 -15.25 -10.87 3.39
C GLY A 134 -16.31 -10.15 4.21
N GLY A 135 -17.45 -9.88 3.60
CA GLY A 135 -18.57 -9.22 4.28
C GLY A 135 -18.32 -7.72 4.48
N ASP A 136 -18.27 -7.26 5.72
CA ASP A 136 -18.15 -5.84 6.07
C ASP A 136 -16.73 -5.28 5.87
N ILE A 137 -16.55 -3.99 6.15
CA ILE A 137 -15.24 -3.33 6.04
C ILE A 137 -14.17 -3.96 6.94
N ASN A 138 -14.54 -4.51 8.09
CA ASN A 138 -13.60 -5.11 9.04
C ASN A 138 -13.12 -6.47 8.53
N GLY A 139 -14.01 -7.29 7.98
CA GLY A 139 -13.66 -8.56 7.36
C GLY A 139 -12.77 -8.37 6.14
N ARG A 140 -13.13 -7.44 5.24
CA ARG A 140 -12.32 -7.11 4.06
C ARG A 140 -10.95 -6.50 4.39
N LEU A 141 -10.80 -5.87 5.55
CA LEU A 141 -9.52 -5.36 6.04
C LEU A 141 -8.79 -6.30 6.99
N LEU A 142 -9.35 -7.48 7.31
CA LEU A 142 -8.78 -8.39 8.30
C LEU A 142 -7.37 -8.85 7.91
N LEU A 143 -7.15 -9.17 6.63
CA LEU A 143 -5.83 -9.57 6.15
C LEU A 143 -4.80 -8.46 6.33
N VAL A 144 -5.15 -7.23 5.95
CA VAL A 144 -4.30 -6.04 6.11
C VAL A 144 -3.99 -5.81 7.59
N LYS A 145 -5.01 -5.93 8.46
CA LYS A 145 -4.85 -5.82 9.91
C LYS A 145 -3.83 -6.82 10.45
N LYS A 146 -3.95 -8.10 10.09
CA LYS A 146 -3.00 -9.15 10.51
C LYS A 146 -1.57 -8.85 10.04
N ILE A 147 -1.40 -8.42 8.79
CA ILE A 147 -0.08 -8.03 8.25
C ILE A 147 0.50 -6.88 9.09
N VAL A 148 -0.27 -5.83 9.33
CA VAL A 148 0.19 -4.66 10.11
C VAL A 148 0.54 -5.05 11.54
N GLU A 149 -0.27 -5.88 12.20
CA GLU A 149 -0.01 -6.36 13.56
C GLU A 149 1.31 -7.13 13.63
N GLU A 150 1.60 -8.02 12.68
CA GLU A 150 2.86 -8.79 12.66
C GLU A 150 4.07 -7.96 12.26
N VAL A 151 3.92 -7.01 11.35
CA VAL A 151 5.02 -6.08 11.01
C VAL A 151 5.37 -5.22 12.22
N LYS A 152 4.38 -4.78 13.00
CA LYS A 152 4.59 -4.00 14.23
C LYS A 152 5.36 -4.75 15.31
N VAL A 153 5.40 -6.08 15.30
CA VAL A 153 6.21 -6.87 16.26
C VAL A 153 7.71 -6.58 16.10
N PHE A 154 8.17 -6.24 14.89
CA PHE A 154 9.58 -5.95 14.62
C PHE A 154 9.83 -4.52 14.07
N ALA A 155 8.80 -3.76 13.73
CA ALA A 155 8.92 -2.35 13.39
C ALA A 155 9.13 -1.51 14.67
N ASP A 156 10.11 -0.63 14.64
CA ASP A 156 10.34 0.38 15.67
C ASP A 156 9.73 1.71 15.21
N ASP A 157 9.96 2.78 15.98
CA ASP A 157 9.44 4.11 15.65
C ASP A 157 10.15 4.77 14.45
N ASP A 158 11.21 4.15 13.94
CA ASP A 158 11.94 4.59 12.74
C ASP A 158 11.48 3.87 11.46
N PHE A 159 10.52 2.94 11.57
CA PHE A 159 9.98 2.19 10.46
C PHE A 159 8.48 2.46 10.27
N ILE A 160 8.13 3.06 9.13
CA ILE A 160 6.75 3.46 8.81
C ILE A 160 6.05 2.38 7.97
N ILE A 161 4.79 2.12 8.29
CA ILE A 161 3.89 1.28 7.49
C ILE A 161 2.90 2.20 6.77
N SER A 162 3.09 2.37 5.46
CA SER A 162 2.15 3.09 4.60
C SER A 162 1.28 2.11 3.79
N TYR A 163 0.19 2.63 3.24
CA TYR A 163 -0.73 1.88 2.40
C TYR A 163 -1.07 2.69 1.16
N ARG A 164 -0.86 2.10 -0.02
CA ARG A 164 -1.37 2.67 -1.27
C ARG A 164 -2.82 2.24 -1.44
N MET A 165 -3.73 3.15 -1.10
CA MET A 165 -5.16 2.90 -1.09
C MET A 165 -5.74 3.13 -2.48
N GLY A 166 -6.22 2.07 -3.12
CA GLY A 166 -7.08 2.15 -4.28
C GLY A 166 -8.46 2.62 -3.85
N TRP A 167 -9.05 3.48 -4.67
CA TRP A 167 -10.42 3.92 -4.45
C TRP A 167 -11.43 2.76 -4.52
N ASN A 168 -12.62 3.04 -4.01
CA ASN A 168 -13.83 2.23 -4.10
C ASN A 168 -14.90 2.97 -4.93
N ASP A 169 -16.07 2.33 -5.08
CA ASP A 169 -17.18 2.76 -5.93
C ASP A 169 -17.63 4.21 -5.67
N ASP A 170 -17.63 4.63 -4.40
CA ASP A 170 -18.02 5.98 -3.98
C ASP A 170 -17.08 6.58 -2.93
N LEU A 171 -17.23 7.89 -2.73
CA LEU A 171 -16.39 8.68 -1.84
C LEU A 171 -16.63 8.40 -0.35
N GLU A 172 -17.86 8.03 0.03
CA GLU A 172 -18.18 7.72 1.43
C GLU A 172 -17.46 6.44 1.85
N LEU A 173 -17.51 5.41 1.02
CA LEU A 173 -16.78 4.17 1.26
C LEU A 173 -15.26 4.37 1.26
N ASP A 174 -14.73 5.27 0.43
CA ASP A 174 -13.32 5.68 0.51
C ASP A 174 -12.97 6.30 1.86
N ILE A 175 -13.78 7.21 2.37
CA ILE A 175 -13.56 7.83 3.69
C ILE A 175 -13.61 6.76 4.79
N GLN A 176 -14.61 5.88 4.76
CA GLN A 176 -14.72 4.79 5.74
C GLN A 176 -13.52 3.84 5.70
N THR A 177 -13.04 3.50 4.50
CA THR A 177 -11.85 2.66 4.28
C THR A 177 -10.59 3.33 4.82
N ALA A 178 -10.38 4.61 4.54
CA ALA A 178 -9.24 5.36 5.05
C ALA A 178 -9.23 5.42 6.58
N GLN A 179 -10.38 5.69 7.22
CA GLN A 179 -10.50 5.69 8.68
C GLN A 179 -10.25 4.31 9.28
N ALA A 180 -10.68 3.24 8.61
CA ALA A 180 -10.44 1.88 9.08
C ALA A 180 -8.94 1.49 8.97
N LEU A 181 -8.26 1.89 7.90
CA LEU A 181 -6.81 1.72 7.74
C LEU A 181 -6.03 2.51 8.80
N GLU A 182 -6.44 3.74 9.10
CA GLU A 182 -5.87 4.54 10.21
C GLU A 182 -6.05 3.82 11.55
N ARG A 183 -7.23 3.26 11.84
CA ARG A 183 -7.48 2.50 13.09
C ARG A 183 -6.65 1.23 13.21
N ILE A 184 -6.36 0.55 12.09
CA ILE A 184 -5.41 -0.57 12.03
C ILE A 184 -3.98 -0.09 12.34
N GLY A 185 -3.74 1.21 12.16
CA GLY A 185 -2.49 1.91 12.42
C GLY A 185 -1.56 1.88 11.22
N ILE A 186 -2.11 2.04 10.02
CA ILE A 186 -1.40 2.59 8.86
C ILE A 186 -1.10 4.06 9.15
N GLU A 187 0.15 4.46 8.91
CA GLU A 187 0.66 5.77 9.33
C GLU A 187 0.72 6.79 8.17
N LEU A 188 0.63 6.30 6.92
CA LEU A 188 0.55 7.13 5.72
C LEU A 188 -0.35 6.47 4.68
N LEU A 189 -1.29 7.24 4.14
CA LEU A 189 -2.16 6.83 3.04
C LEU A 189 -1.76 7.50 1.73
N HIS A 190 -1.52 6.68 0.72
CA HIS A 190 -1.24 7.10 -0.65
C HIS A 190 -2.43 6.75 -1.55
N ILE A 191 -3.26 7.75 -1.86
CA ILE A 191 -4.50 7.55 -2.60
C ILE A 191 -4.23 7.35 -4.10
N SER A 192 -4.88 6.37 -4.71
CA SER A 192 -4.75 6.04 -6.12
C SER A 192 -6.02 5.41 -6.70
N SER A 193 -5.99 5.04 -7.98
CA SER A 193 -7.07 4.29 -8.60
C SER A 193 -7.20 2.89 -8.01
N GLY A 194 -8.41 2.36 -7.99
CA GLY A 194 -8.74 1.05 -7.43
C GLY A 194 -9.81 0.31 -8.24
N ILE A 195 -10.72 -0.36 -7.53
CA ILE A 195 -11.82 -1.12 -8.13
C ILE A 195 -13.13 -0.39 -7.75
N PRO A 196 -13.92 0.10 -8.73
CA PRO A 196 -13.81 -0.18 -10.16
C PRO A 196 -12.73 0.66 -10.84
N VAL A 197 -12.12 0.14 -11.93
CA VAL A 197 -11.00 0.80 -12.62
C VAL A 197 -11.44 2.10 -13.31
N ASP A 198 -12.69 2.13 -13.79
CA ASP A 198 -13.30 3.19 -14.57
C ASP A 198 -14.30 4.02 -13.76
N ARG A 199 -14.10 4.09 -12.44
CA ARG A 199 -14.93 4.90 -11.54
C ARG A 199 -15.09 6.31 -12.10
N LYS A 200 -16.31 6.84 -12.05
CA LYS A 200 -16.61 8.22 -12.40
C LYS A 200 -17.07 8.96 -11.17
N LEU A 201 -16.26 9.91 -10.72
CA LEU A 201 -16.62 10.80 -9.62
C LEU A 201 -17.04 12.17 -10.16
N GLU A 202 -18.19 12.66 -9.74
CA GLU A 202 -18.56 14.06 -9.97
C GLU A 202 -17.67 14.97 -9.12
N ILE A 203 -16.84 15.77 -9.77
CA ILE A 203 -15.96 16.75 -9.12
C ILE A 203 -16.36 18.16 -9.54
N PRO A 204 -16.14 19.18 -8.68
CA PRO A 204 -16.42 20.57 -9.02
C PRO A 204 -15.71 20.99 -10.31
N SER A 205 -16.41 21.74 -11.16
CA SER A 205 -15.88 22.15 -12.48
C SER A 205 -14.67 23.09 -12.40
N ASP A 206 -14.50 23.77 -11.27
CA ASP A 206 -13.35 24.63 -10.95
C ASP A 206 -12.19 23.87 -10.29
N PHE A 207 -12.34 22.56 -10.03
CA PHE A 207 -11.28 21.74 -9.48
C PHE A 207 -10.25 21.38 -10.55
N ILE A 208 -9.03 21.89 -10.38
CA ILE A 208 -7.99 21.87 -11.42
C ILE A 208 -7.15 20.57 -11.48
N PHE A 209 -7.41 19.60 -10.61
CA PHE A 209 -6.69 18.32 -10.57
C PHE A 209 -7.62 17.15 -10.90
N ASN A 210 -7.05 15.94 -10.99
CA ASN A 210 -7.83 14.73 -11.29
C ASN A 210 -8.61 14.21 -10.07
N GLU A 211 -9.46 13.21 -10.32
CA GLU A 211 -10.32 12.60 -9.31
C GLU A 211 -9.54 11.90 -8.18
N VAL A 212 -8.33 11.38 -8.43
CA VAL A 212 -7.46 10.80 -7.37
C VAL A 212 -7.09 11.88 -6.36
N VAL A 213 -6.65 13.06 -6.86
CA VAL A 213 -6.29 14.19 -6.00
C VAL A 213 -7.53 14.69 -5.26
N TYR A 214 -8.68 14.76 -5.93
CA TYR A 214 -9.93 15.14 -5.30
C TYR A 214 -10.28 14.19 -4.15
N THR A 215 -10.31 12.88 -4.39
CA THR A 215 -10.55 11.86 -3.37
C THR A 215 -9.58 12.00 -2.20
N GLY A 216 -8.29 12.18 -2.45
CA GLY A 216 -7.30 12.40 -1.39
C GLY A 216 -7.55 13.63 -0.54
N ILE A 217 -7.99 14.74 -1.15
CA ILE A 217 -8.36 15.96 -0.41
C ILE A 217 -9.58 15.72 0.48
N GLN A 218 -10.57 14.97 0.00
CA GLN A 218 -11.76 14.66 0.79
C GLN A 218 -11.42 13.73 1.95
N ILE A 219 -10.69 12.63 1.69
CA ILE A 219 -10.21 11.71 2.73
C ILE A 219 -9.44 12.46 3.82
N LYS A 220 -8.54 13.38 3.44
CA LYS A 220 -7.70 14.13 4.40
C LYS A 220 -8.48 15.03 5.37
N LYS A 221 -9.77 15.25 5.16
CA LYS A 221 -10.64 15.96 6.13
C LYS A 221 -11.08 15.07 7.28
N HIS A 222 -10.95 13.75 7.14
CA HIS A 222 -11.49 12.74 8.04
C HIS A 222 -10.43 11.86 8.73
N VAL A 223 -9.15 12.03 8.35
CA VAL A 223 -7.92 11.40 8.88
C VAL A 223 -6.76 12.39 8.85
#